data_AF-A0A2V7EM99-F1
#
_entry.id   AF-A0A2V7EM99-F1
#
_cell.length_a   1.000
_cell.length_b   1.000
_cell.length_c   1.000
_cell.angle_alpha   90.00
_cell.angle_beta   90.00
_cell.angle_gamma   90.00
#
_symmetry.space_group_name_H-M   'P 1'
#
loop_
_entity.id
_entity.type
_entity.pdbx_description
1 polymer ?
#
loop_
_entity_poly.entity_id
_entity_poly.type
_entity_poly.pdbx_seq_one_letter_code
_entity_poly.pdbx_strand_id
1 'polypeptide(L)'
;MTRFVKGLAPLLGALLVAGCEHAVGGESPYQGHSYIVGIDISGSRTKTDLDESRKLLDDLIDRLQAGDRLTLIEVYQGGRQPARQWSDSVRTPRNGELTGSDRRRLDDFKAVARIQTSILFDSVRAKEIQSTDIFGTLARAADYAKASRHRPTTLLLLSDMINETPAVRMTSVQDIPGDSWIRHLASAKRIPAWWWLARM
;
A
#
# COMPACT_ATOMS: atom_id res chain seq x y z
N MET A 1 66.45 -22.86 -28.09
CA MET A 1 66.19 -23.90 -29.10
C MET A 1 66.14 -25.25 -28.41
N THR A 2 64.95 -25.79 -28.13
CA THR A 2 64.65 -27.24 -28.14
C THR A 2 63.15 -27.42 -27.88
N ARG A 3 62.44 -27.89 -28.91
CA ARG A 3 61.08 -28.46 -28.84
C ARG A 3 61.20 -29.94 -28.48
N PHE A 4 60.30 -30.51 -27.68
CA PHE A 4 59.75 -31.89 -27.73
C PHE A 4 58.73 -31.99 -26.57
N VAL A 5 57.64 -32.76 -26.53
CA VAL A 5 56.65 -33.33 -27.46
C VAL A 5 55.46 -33.73 -26.58
N LYS A 6 54.28 -33.83 -27.20
CA LYS A 6 52.99 -34.32 -26.70
C LYS A 6 53.05 -35.48 -25.68
N GLY A 7 52.20 -35.39 -24.66
CA GLY A 7 51.65 -36.53 -23.93
C GLY A 7 50.14 -36.33 -23.76
N LEU A 8 49.36 -37.07 -24.54
CA LEU A 8 47.90 -37.21 -24.43
C LEU A 8 47.62 -38.15 -23.25
N ALA A 9 46.77 -37.76 -22.30
CA ALA A 9 46.16 -38.67 -21.34
C ALA A 9 44.65 -38.39 -21.29
N PRO A 10 43.78 -39.33 -21.71
CA PRO A 10 42.36 -39.27 -21.43
C PRO A 10 42.12 -39.97 -20.08
N LEU A 11 41.44 -39.31 -19.15
CA LEU A 11 40.98 -39.99 -17.93
C LEU A 11 39.67 -39.38 -17.43
N LEU A 12 38.63 -40.19 -17.64
CA LEU A 12 37.46 -40.46 -16.81
C LEU A 12 36.68 -39.28 -16.22
N GLY A 13 35.38 -39.29 -16.53
CA GLY A 13 34.41 -38.36 -15.99
C GLY A 13 34.06 -38.55 -14.53
N ALA A 14 33.40 -37.53 -14.01
CA ALA A 14 32.39 -37.64 -12.99
C ALA A 14 31.18 -36.85 -13.50
N LEU A 15 30.18 -37.56 -14.01
CA LEU A 15 28.85 -37.00 -14.19
C LEU A 15 28.28 -36.85 -12.77
N LEU A 16 28.36 -35.64 -12.22
CA LEU A 16 27.60 -35.30 -11.02
C LEU A 16 26.13 -35.21 -11.44
N VAL A 17 25.43 -36.33 -11.30
CA VAL A 17 23.97 -36.34 -11.16
C VAL A 17 23.70 -35.60 -9.87
N ALA A 18 23.50 -34.28 -9.98
CA ALA A 18 22.86 -33.51 -8.93
C ALA A 18 21.45 -34.09 -8.80
N GLY A 19 21.29 -34.96 -7.80
CA GLY A 19 19.99 -35.46 -7.41
C GLY A 19 19.11 -34.24 -7.14
N CYS A 20 18.03 -34.11 -7.92
CA CYS A 20 16.86 -33.36 -7.52
C CYS A 20 16.24 -34.12 -6.34
N GLU A 21 16.89 -34.01 -5.17
CA GLU A 21 16.18 -34.18 -3.92
C GLU A 21 14.99 -33.23 -3.99
N HIS A 22 13.80 -33.81 -3.85
CA HIS A 22 12.57 -33.08 -3.70
C HIS A 22 12.76 -32.16 -2.49
N ALA A 23 13.14 -30.91 -2.74
CA ALA A 23 12.95 -29.84 -1.81
C ALA A 23 11.43 -29.75 -1.64
N VAL A 24 10.94 -30.44 -0.60
CA VAL A 24 9.61 -30.23 -0.04
C VAL A 24 9.52 -28.73 0.16
N GLY A 25 8.76 -28.07 -0.72
CA GLY A 25 8.53 -26.64 -0.66
C GLY A 25 7.85 -26.37 0.67
N GLY A 26 8.64 -26.04 1.69
CA GLY A 26 8.12 -25.46 2.91
C GLY A 26 7.38 -24.21 2.48
N GLU A 27 6.06 -24.20 2.66
CA GLU A 27 5.26 -23.00 2.52
C GLU A 27 5.99 -21.88 3.26
N SER A 28 6.34 -20.81 2.56
CA SER A 28 6.89 -19.63 3.21
C SER A 28 5.90 -19.25 4.31
N PRO A 29 6.34 -19.12 5.58
CA PRO A 29 5.44 -18.71 6.65
C PRO A 29 4.75 -17.41 6.22
N TYR A 30 3.43 -17.38 6.35
CA TYR A 30 2.59 -16.25 5.92
C TYR A 30 3.24 -14.93 6.34
N GLN A 31 3.73 -14.18 5.36
CA GLN A 31 4.54 -12.99 5.63
C GLN A 31 3.70 -11.78 6.08
N GLY A 32 2.37 -11.94 6.15
CA GLY A 32 1.42 -10.88 6.46
C GLY A 32 1.23 -9.90 5.32
N HIS A 33 0.00 -9.46 5.11
CA HIS A 33 -0.35 -8.46 4.10
C HIS A 33 -0.38 -7.05 4.72
N SER A 34 0.01 -6.03 3.96
CA SER A 34 -0.09 -4.64 4.38
C SER A 34 -1.25 -3.95 3.67
N TYR A 35 -2.23 -3.51 4.42
CA TYR A 35 -3.35 -2.71 3.92
C TYR A 35 -3.15 -1.25 4.30
N ILE A 36 -3.15 -0.38 3.30
CA ILE A 36 -3.14 1.08 3.48
C ILE A 36 -4.48 1.60 2.97
N VAL A 37 -5.25 2.23 3.85
CA VAL A 37 -6.61 2.70 3.55
C VAL A 37 -6.64 4.21 3.65
N GLY A 38 -6.84 4.88 2.51
CA GLY A 38 -7.11 6.32 2.45
C GLY A 38 -8.60 6.58 2.60
N ILE A 39 -8.99 7.41 3.57
CA ILE A 39 -10.37 7.69 3.90
C ILE A 39 -10.68 9.15 3.56
N ASP A 40 -11.53 9.35 2.56
CA ASP A 40 -12.04 10.66 2.19
C ASP A 40 -13.35 10.95 2.91
N ILE A 41 -13.29 11.94 3.80
CA ILE A 41 -14.43 12.48 4.54
C ILE A 41 -14.75 13.91 4.11
N SER A 42 -14.35 14.31 2.90
CA SER A 42 -14.64 15.64 2.35
C SER A 42 -16.14 15.94 2.28
N GLY A 43 -16.48 17.23 2.30
CA GLY A 43 -17.87 17.70 2.31
C GLY A 43 -18.69 17.33 1.07
N SER A 44 -18.06 16.89 -0.03
CA SER A 44 -18.75 16.37 -1.22
C SER A 44 -19.38 14.99 -0.99
N ARG A 45 -18.92 14.25 0.02
CA ARG A 45 -19.34 12.89 0.31
C ARG A 45 -20.67 12.90 1.06
N THR A 46 -21.66 12.17 0.56
CA THR A 46 -22.94 12.03 1.24
C THR A 46 -22.82 11.09 2.44
N LYS A 47 -23.79 11.15 3.36
CA LYS A 47 -23.85 10.19 4.48
C LYS A 47 -23.86 8.73 4.00
N THR A 48 -24.61 8.44 2.93
CA THR A 48 -24.68 7.09 2.35
C THR A 48 -23.31 6.64 1.85
N ASP A 49 -22.56 7.51 1.16
CA ASP A 49 -21.21 7.18 0.67
C ASP A 49 -20.24 6.85 1.81
N LEU A 50 -20.34 7.59 2.91
CA LEU A 50 -19.55 7.37 4.11
C LEU A 50 -19.93 6.07 4.82
N ASP A 51 -21.23 5.77 4.92
CA ASP A 51 -21.72 4.52 5.53
C ASP A 51 -21.31 3.29 4.69
N GLU A 52 -21.37 3.37 3.36
CA GLU A 52 -20.88 2.31 2.46
C GLU A 52 -19.38 2.10 2.59
N SER A 53 -18.61 3.19 2.65
CA SER A 53 -17.15 3.13 2.80
C SER A 53 -16.75 2.56 4.15
N ARG A 54 -17.49 2.90 5.22
CA ARG A 54 -17.32 2.30 6.54
C ARG A 54 -17.57 0.81 6.49
N LYS A 55 -18.67 0.36 5.85
CA LYS A 55 -18.98 -1.07 5.70
C LYS A 55 -17.86 -1.82 4.97
N LEU A 56 -17.33 -1.27 3.88
CA LEU A 56 -16.20 -1.87 3.16
C LEU A 56 -14.95 -2.00 4.04
N LEU A 57 -14.68 -1.00 4.88
CA LEU A 57 -13.56 -1.05 5.81
C LEU A 57 -13.79 -2.07 6.94
N ASP A 58 -15.01 -2.17 7.46
CA ASP A 58 -15.38 -3.18 8.46
C ASP A 58 -15.23 -4.61 7.89
N ASP A 59 -15.69 -4.84 6.65
CA ASP A 59 -15.51 -6.10 5.93
C ASP A 59 -14.02 -6.45 5.73
N LEU A 60 -13.17 -5.45 5.48
CA LEU A 60 -11.72 -5.62 5.43
C LEU A 60 -11.16 -6.02 6.79
N ILE A 61 -11.54 -5.30 7.86
CA ILE A 61 -11.09 -5.57 9.24
C ILE A 61 -11.45 -6.99 9.67
N ASP A 62 -12.64 -7.47 9.31
CA ASP A 62 -13.10 -8.83 9.61
C ASP A 62 -12.21 -9.89 8.97
N ARG A 63 -11.66 -9.62 7.79
CA ARG A 63 -10.80 -10.54 7.04
C ARG A 63 -9.33 -10.51 7.46
N LEU A 64 -8.91 -9.53 8.26
CA LEU A 64 -7.52 -9.44 8.71
C LEU A 64 -7.10 -10.68 9.50
N GLN A 65 -5.88 -11.11 9.22
CA GLN A 65 -5.25 -12.28 9.80
C GLN A 65 -4.03 -11.90 10.62
N ALA A 66 -3.47 -12.87 11.34
CA ALA A 66 -2.24 -12.64 12.08
C ALA A 66 -1.06 -12.43 11.14
N GLY A 67 -0.22 -11.44 11.47
CA GLY A 67 0.82 -10.94 10.58
C GLY A 67 0.37 -9.77 9.73
N ASP A 68 -0.92 -9.50 9.57
CA ASP A 68 -1.38 -8.37 8.76
C ASP A 68 -1.07 -7.02 9.42
N ARG A 69 -0.93 -6.01 8.57
CA ARG A 69 -0.76 -4.61 8.97
C ARG A 69 -1.89 -3.79 8.38
N LEU A 70 -2.48 -2.92 9.19
CA LEU A 70 -3.48 -1.95 8.74
C LEU A 70 -2.97 -0.54 9.03
N THR A 71 -3.00 0.31 8.01
CA THR A 71 -2.69 1.74 8.11
C THR A 71 -3.88 2.52 7.58
N LEU A 72 -4.52 3.29 8.44
CA LEU A 72 -5.62 4.18 8.10
C LEU A 72 -5.09 5.61 8.02
N ILE A 73 -5.37 6.29 6.92
CA ILE A 73 -4.99 7.68 6.71
C ILE A 73 -6.20 8.49 6.25
N GLU A 74 -6.43 9.63 6.90
CA GLU A 74 -7.36 10.64 6.40
C GLU A 74 -6.76 11.24 5.12
N VAL A 75 -7.57 11.37 4.07
CA VAL A 75 -7.12 11.99 2.81
C VAL A 75 -6.71 13.43 3.09
N TYR A 76 -5.55 13.82 2.55
CA TYR A 76 -4.90 15.09 2.86
C TYR A 76 -5.76 16.27 2.41
N GLN A 77 -5.74 17.33 3.19
CA GLN A 77 -6.48 18.55 2.95
C GLN A 77 -5.46 19.65 2.69
N GLY A 78 -5.45 20.18 1.47
CA GLY A 78 -4.43 21.14 1.05
C GLY A 78 -4.27 22.30 2.06
N GLY A 79 -3.12 22.35 2.74
CA GLY A 79 -2.63 23.58 3.38
C GLY A 79 -2.69 23.67 4.92
N ARG A 80 -3.43 22.85 5.68
CA ARG A 80 -3.37 22.92 7.17
C ARG A 80 -3.59 21.57 7.88
N GLN A 81 -2.78 21.36 8.92
CA GLN A 81 -2.71 20.23 9.86
C GLN A 81 -2.27 18.86 9.29
N PRO A 82 -1.59 18.02 10.10
CA PRO A 82 -1.33 16.65 9.67
C PRO A 82 -2.68 15.90 9.61
N ALA A 83 -3.03 15.40 8.43
CA ALA A 83 -4.12 14.44 8.28
C ALA A 83 -3.97 13.30 9.30
N ARG A 84 -5.08 12.94 9.97
CA ARG A 84 -5.04 11.90 11.00
C ARG A 84 -4.58 10.59 10.40
N GLN A 85 -3.80 9.87 11.18
CA GLN A 85 -3.27 8.58 10.79
C GLN A 85 -3.31 7.64 12.00
N TRP A 86 -3.57 6.38 11.71
CA TRP A 86 -3.41 5.30 12.66
C TRP A 86 -2.78 4.12 11.92
N SER A 87 -1.77 3.49 12.52
CA SER A 87 -1.09 2.33 11.94
C SER A 87 -0.78 1.36 13.06
N ASP A 88 -1.15 0.11 12.85
CA ASP A 88 -0.82 -0.97 13.76
C ASP A 88 -0.70 -2.29 12.99
N SER A 89 -0.18 -3.32 13.65
CA SER A 89 0.05 -4.64 13.04
C SER A 89 -0.31 -5.77 14.00
N VAL A 90 -0.91 -6.82 13.46
CA VAL A 90 -1.09 -8.06 14.17
C VAL A 90 0.23 -8.83 14.17
N ARG A 91 0.69 -9.25 15.34
CA ARG A 91 1.93 -10.04 15.45
C ARG A 91 1.77 -11.39 14.74
N THR A 92 2.77 -11.76 13.95
CA THR A 92 2.86 -13.11 13.39
C THR A 92 3.09 -14.13 14.53
N PRO A 93 2.37 -15.26 14.54
CA PRO A 93 2.60 -16.31 15.53
C PRO A 93 4.02 -16.88 15.41
N ARG A 94 4.67 -17.18 16.54
CA ARG A 94 6.07 -17.66 16.55
C ARG A 94 6.24 -19.06 15.93
N ASN A 95 5.21 -19.90 16.05
CA ASN A 95 5.25 -21.31 15.65
C ASN A 95 4.31 -21.61 14.47
N GLY A 96 3.88 -20.60 13.72
CA GLY A 96 2.92 -20.73 12.62
C GLY A 96 1.46 -20.94 13.06
N GLU A 97 1.22 -21.60 14.19
CA GLU A 97 -0.11 -21.81 14.74
C GLU A 97 -0.56 -20.68 15.68
N LEU A 98 -1.84 -20.30 15.56
CA LEU A 98 -2.47 -19.31 16.44
C LEU A 98 -2.79 -19.92 17.81
N THR A 99 -2.07 -19.47 18.84
CA THR A 99 -2.42 -19.78 20.23
C THR A 99 -3.71 -19.04 20.63
N GLY A 100 -4.35 -19.48 21.72
CA GLY A 100 -5.50 -18.74 22.28
C GLY A 100 -5.16 -17.28 22.61
N SER A 101 -3.91 -17.01 23.01
CA SER A 101 -3.42 -15.64 23.25
C SER A 101 -3.29 -14.82 21.98
N ASP A 102 -2.93 -15.45 20.85
CA ASP A 102 -2.78 -14.75 19.57
C ASP A 102 -4.13 -14.43 18.94
N ARG A 103 -5.12 -15.33 19.09
CA ARG A 103 -6.51 -15.06 18.67
C ARG A 103 -7.09 -13.86 19.43
N ARG A 104 -6.92 -13.83 20.75
CA ARG A 104 -7.39 -12.71 21.57
C ARG A 104 -6.75 -11.38 21.14
N ARG A 105 -5.43 -11.38 20.85
CA ARG A 105 -4.75 -10.18 20.35
C ARG A 105 -5.26 -9.75 18.97
N LEU A 106 -5.56 -10.70 18.08
CA LEU A 106 -6.17 -10.39 16.78
C LEU A 106 -7.55 -9.76 16.97
N ASP A 107 -8.37 -10.30 17.88
CA ASP A 107 -9.69 -9.75 18.21
C ASP A 107 -9.59 -8.34 18.81
N ASP A 108 -8.68 -8.13 19.76
CA ASP A 108 -8.40 -6.82 20.36
C ASP A 108 -7.94 -5.81 19.30
N PHE A 109 -7.05 -6.23 18.41
CA PHE A 109 -6.61 -5.40 17.28
C PHE A 109 -7.78 -5.00 16.38
N LYS A 110 -8.65 -5.96 16.01
CA LYS A 110 -9.84 -5.67 15.19
C LYS A 110 -10.80 -4.72 15.92
N ALA A 111 -10.97 -4.86 17.24
CA ALA A 111 -11.78 -3.95 18.03
C ALA A 111 -11.21 -2.52 18.03
N VAL A 112 -9.90 -2.37 18.23
CA VAL A 112 -9.22 -1.06 18.16
C VAL A 112 -9.34 -0.46 16.75
N ALA A 113 -9.14 -1.25 15.70
CA ALA A 113 -9.29 -0.79 14.32
C ALA A 113 -10.69 -0.21 14.07
N ARG A 114 -11.77 -0.86 14.53
CA ARG A 114 -13.14 -0.35 14.40
C ARG A 114 -13.39 0.95 15.17
N ILE A 115 -12.78 1.11 16.35
CA ILE A 115 -12.82 2.38 17.09
C ILE A 115 -12.15 3.48 16.28
N GLN A 116 -10.97 3.22 15.71
CA GLN A 116 -10.26 4.19 14.88
C GLN A 116 -11.02 4.53 13.59
N THR A 117 -11.63 3.53 12.94
CA THR A 117 -12.56 3.74 11.82
C THR A 117 -13.68 4.70 12.23
N SER A 118 -14.32 4.49 13.37
CA SER A 118 -15.41 5.35 13.86
C SER A 118 -14.94 6.80 14.09
N ILE A 119 -13.73 6.98 14.61
CA ILE A 119 -13.11 8.30 14.83
C ILE A 119 -12.78 8.99 13.49
N LEU A 120 -12.33 8.23 12.49
CA LEU A 120 -11.97 8.76 11.18
C LEU A 120 -13.20 9.12 10.33
N PHE A 121 -14.32 8.39 10.48
CA PHE A 121 -15.59 8.67 9.81
C PHE A 121 -16.52 9.62 10.60
N ASP A 122 -16.00 10.42 11.54
CA ASP A 122 -16.82 11.36 12.29
C ASP A 122 -17.35 12.51 11.38
N SER A 123 -18.64 12.44 11.07
CA SER A 123 -19.36 13.36 10.18
C SER A 123 -19.41 14.81 10.65
N VAL A 124 -19.17 15.09 11.93
CA VAL A 124 -19.10 16.48 12.42
C VAL A 124 -17.89 17.20 11.82
N ARG A 125 -16.79 16.46 11.61
CA ARG A 125 -15.57 16.98 10.98
C ARG A 125 -15.67 17.07 9.47
N ALA A 126 -16.46 16.22 8.83
CA ALA A 126 -16.62 16.20 7.37
C ALA A 126 -17.02 17.57 6.79
N LYS A 127 -17.78 18.37 7.55
CA LYS A 127 -18.24 19.70 7.15
C LYS A 127 -17.14 20.78 7.16
N GLU A 128 -16.00 20.53 7.79
CA GLU A 128 -14.87 21.47 7.84
C GLU A 128 -13.90 21.28 6.66
N ILE A 129 -14.08 20.22 5.88
CA ILE A 129 -13.14 19.76 4.86
C ILE A 129 -13.57 20.26 3.50
N GLN A 130 -12.90 21.33 3.04
CA GLN A 130 -13.26 22.03 1.80
C GLN A 130 -12.46 21.60 0.57
N SER A 131 -11.38 20.82 0.71
CA SER A 131 -10.51 20.50 -0.42
C SER A 131 -9.77 19.16 -0.21
N THR A 132 -9.77 18.32 -1.23
CA THR A 132 -9.21 16.95 -1.21
C THR A 132 -7.91 16.88 -2.01
N ASP A 133 -6.80 16.51 -1.37
CA ASP A 133 -5.50 16.28 -2.02
C ASP A 133 -5.20 14.79 -2.13
N ILE A 134 -5.66 14.20 -3.24
CA ILE A 134 -5.48 12.79 -3.55
C ILE A 134 -3.99 12.51 -3.82
N PHE A 135 -3.31 13.39 -4.54
CA PHE A 135 -1.89 13.20 -4.88
C PHE A 135 -0.99 13.20 -3.64
N GLY A 136 -1.22 14.13 -2.71
CA GLY A 136 -0.53 14.16 -1.42
C GLY A 136 -0.79 12.89 -0.61
N THR A 137 -2.02 12.36 -0.66
CA THR A 137 -2.37 11.10 0.00
C THR A 137 -1.66 9.91 -0.63
N LEU A 138 -1.61 9.82 -1.96
CA LEU A 138 -0.90 8.77 -2.68
C LEU A 138 0.61 8.80 -2.39
N ALA A 139 1.20 10.00 -2.32
CA ALA A 139 2.61 10.16 -1.96
C ALA A 139 2.89 9.59 -0.55
N ARG A 140 2.05 9.90 0.45
CA ARG A 140 2.17 9.32 1.79
C ARG A 140 1.94 7.81 1.80
N ALA A 141 0.93 7.33 1.08
CA ALA A 141 0.66 5.90 0.97
C ALA A 141 1.88 5.15 0.41
N ALA A 142 2.58 5.74 -0.57
CA ALA A 142 3.81 5.18 -1.09
C ALA A 142 4.92 5.11 -0.03
N ASP A 143 5.03 6.09 0.86
CA ASP A 143 6.00 6.04 1.96
C ASP A 143 5.67 4.96 2.99
N TYR A 144 4.38 4.73 3.29
CA TYR A 144 3.96 3.59 4.11
C TYR A 144 4.24 2.26 3.40
N ALA A 145 3.99 2.17 2.10
CA ALA A 145 4.27 0.96 1.34
C ALA A 145 5.77 0.62 1.34
N LYS A 146 6.65 1.61 1.19
CA LYS A 146 8.11 1.43 1.35
C LYS A 146 8.47 0.95 2.77
N ALA A 147 7.79 1.48 3.80
CA ALA A 147 8.00 1.09 5.19
C ALA A 147 7.47 -0.32 5.53
N SER A 148 6.69 -0.96 4.66
CA SER A 148 6.12 -2.30 4.87
C SER A 148 7.10 -3.46 4.59
N ARG A 149 8.39 -3.17 4.37
CA ARG A 149 9.50 -4.16 4.34
C ARG A 149 9.21 -5.37 3.44
N HIS A 150 8.80 -5.13 2.18
CA HIS A 150 8.53 -6.13 1.15
C HIS A 150 7.27 -7.00 1.34
N ARG A 151 6.39 -6.65 2.28
CA ARG A 151 5.07 -7.30 2.35
C ARG A 151 4.25 -6.98 1.09
N PRO A 152 3.47 -7.95 0.58
CA PRO A 152 2.40 -7.65 -0.35
C PRO A 152 1.54 -6.51 0.22
N THR A 153 1.36 -5.44 -0.56
CA THR A 153 0.74 -4.20 -0.09
C THR A 153 -0.44 -3.84 -0.97
N THR A 154 -1.61 -3.63 -0.37
CA THR A 154 -2.81 -3.13 -1.03
C THR A 154 -3.10 -1.71 -0.57
N LEU A 155 -3.27 -0.81 -1.52
CA LEU A 155 -3.85 0.51 -1.28
C LEU A 155 -5.34 0.47 -1.60
N LEU A 156 -6.17 0.80 -0.61
CA LEU A 156 -7.60 1.01 -0.76
C LEU A 156 -7.89 2.50 -0.57
N LEU A 157 -8.46 3.16 -1.57
CA LEU A 157 -8.85 4.58 -1.47
C LEU A 157 -10.38 4.66 -1.46
N LEU A 158 -10.93 5.16 -0.36
CA LEU A 158 -12.35 5.35 -0.14
C LEU A 158 -12.70 6.82 -0.40
N SER A 159 -12.88 7.17 -1.67
CA SER A 159 -13.08 8.55 -2.12
C SER A 159 -14.03 8.59 -3.31
N ASP A 160 -14.71 9.73 -3.50
CA ASP A 160 -15.41 10.05 -4.75
C ASP A 160 -14.44 10.47 -5.88
N MET A 161 -13.14 10.46 -5.57
CA MET A 161 -12.01 10.78 -6.44
C MET A 161 -11.98 12.22 -6.96
N ILE A 162 -12.69 13.14 -6.32
CA ILE A 162 -12.58 14.56 -6.63
C ILE A 162 -11.28 15.10 -6.01
N ASN A 163 -10.34 15.55 -6.84
CA ASN A 163 -9.13 16.21 -6.36
C ASN A 163 -9.29 17.74 -6.45
N GLU A 164 -9.14 18.43 -5.33
CA GLU A 164 -9.20 19.88 -5.27
C GLU A 164 -8.01 20.40 -4.46
N THR A 165 -7.03 20.97 -5.17
CA THR A 165 -5.88 21.65 -4.58
C THR A 165 -5.65 22.99 -5.29
N PRO A 166 -4.93 23.95 -4.68
CA PRO A 166 -4.55 25.18 -5.38
C PRO A 166 -3.73 24.94 -6.66
N ALA A 167 -3.04 23.81 -6.76
CA ALA A 167 -2.19 23.47 -7.90
C ALA A 167 -2.94 22.72 -9.02
N VAL A 168 -3.93 21.89 -8.65
CA VAL A 168 -4.73 21.06 -9.56
C VAL A 168 -6.15 20.94 -9.01
N ARG A 169 -7.14 21.33 -9.81
CA ARG A 169 -8.56 21.07 -9.54
C ARG A 169 -9.08 20.10 -10.59
N MET A 170 -9.78 19.06 -10.18
CA MET A 170 -10.37 18.05 -11.05
C MET A 170 -11.88 17.96 -10.79
N THR A 171 -12.51 19.12 -10.66
CA THR A 171 -13.95 19.29 -10.42
C THR A 171 -14.76 19.30 -11.71
N SER A 172 -14.13 19.65 -12.84
CA SER A 172 -14.71 19.62 -14.17
C SER A 172 -13.68 19.17 -15.21
N VAL A 173 -14.12 18.71 -16.38
CA VAL A 173 -13.23 18.29 -17.47
C VAL A 173 -12.31 19.43 -17.93
N GLN A 174 -12.80 20.67 -17.85
CA GLN A 174 -12.06 21.87 -18.23
C GLN A 174 -10.93 22.21 -17.23
N ASP A 175 -11.06 21.76 -15.98
CA ASP A 175 -10.04 21.98 -14.95
C ASP A 175 -8.93 20.91 -14.97
N ILE A 176 -9.15 19.79 -15.68
CA ILE A 176 -8.16 18.73 -15.81
C ILE A 176 -6.94 19.28 -16.57
N PRO A 177 -5.73 19.23 -15.98
CA PRO A 177 -4.54 19.76 -16.63
C PRO A 177 -4.25 19.04 -17.95
N GLY A 178 -4.14 19.81 -19.03
CA GLY A 178 -3.71 19.30 -20.34
C GLY A 178 -2.22 18.97 -20.40
N ASP A 179 -1.78 18.36 -21.50
CA ASP A 179 -0.39 17.90 -21.67
C ASP A 179 0.66 19.02 -21.49
N SER A 180 0.32 20.27 -21.78
CA SER A 180 1.20 21.42 -21.58
C SER A 180 1.59 21.63 -20.11
N TRP A 181 0.67 21.40 -19.19
CA TRP A 181 0.90 21.49 -17.75
C TRP A 181 1.82 20.37 -17.26
N ILE A 182 1.59 19.13 -17.72
CA ILE A 182 2.46 18.00 -17.40
C ILE A 182 3.87 18.27 -17.94
N ARG A 183 4.00 18.79 -19.17
CA ARG A 183 5.30 19.14 -19.78
C ARG A 183 6.02 20.21 -18.97
N HIS A 184 5.29 21.21 -18.48
CA HIS A 184 5.84 22.24 -17.62
C HIS A 184 6.39 21.64 -16.32
N LEU A 185 5.62 20.80 -15.62
CA LEU A 185 6.09 20.14 -14.38
C LEU A 185 7.28 19.20 -14.61
N ALA A 186 7.29 18.46 -15.72
CA ALA A 186 8.40 17.58 -16.09
C ALA A 186 9.67 18.41 -16.38
N SER A 187 9.55 19.52 -17.12
CA SER A 187 10.67 20.44 -17.38
C SER A 187 11.21 21.08 -16.10
N ALA A 188 10.33 21.33 -15.13
CA ALA A 188 10.68 21.83 -13.80
C ALA A 188 11.19 20.73 -12.85
N LYS A 189 11.34 19.47 -13.31
CA LYS A 189 11.74 18.29 -12.52
C LYS A 189 10.86 18.04 -11.29
N ARG A 190 9.60 18.48 -11.33
CA ARG A 190 8.64 18.32 -10.23
C ARG A 190 7.87 17.00 -10.29
N ILE A 191 7.94 16.29 -11.41
CA ILE A 191 7.43 14.94 -11.60
C ILE A 191 8.47 14.08 -12.33
N PRO A 192 8.53 12.76 -12.08
CA PRO A 192 9.49 11.88 -12.74
C PRO A 192 9.24 11.76 -14.25
N ALA A 193 10.31 11.79 -15.04
CA ALA A 193 10.22 11.77 -16.51
C ALA A 193 9.57 10.47 -17.08
N TRP A 194 9.56 9.38 -16.32
CA TRP A 194 8.99 8.10 -16.76
C TRP A 194 7.46 8.05 -16.78
N TRP A 195 6.75 9.04 -16.21
CA TRP A 195 5.29 9.16 -16.33
C TRP A 195 4.81 9.29 -17.79
N TRP A 196 5.67 9.71 -18.72
CA TRP A 196 5.36 9.87 -20.14
C TRP A 196 5.42 8.58 -20.95
N LEU A 197 6.17 7.57 -20.50
CA LEU A 197 6.40 6.34 -21.26
C LEU A 197 5.23 5.36 -21.19
N ALA A 198 4.33 5.52 -20.22
CA ALA A 198 3.17 4.62 -20.04
C ALA A 198 1.97 4.95 -20.94
N ARG A 199 2.07 5.98 -21.81
CA ARG A 199 0.98 6.46 -22.67
C ARG A 199 1.27 6.31 -24.17
N MET A 200 2.45 5.79 -24.53
CA MET A 200 2.82 5.37 -25.88
C MET A 200 2.75 3.85 -25.97
#